data_AF-A0A7G5BVD4-F1
#
_entry.id   AF-A0A7G5BVD4-F1
#
_cell.length_a   1.000
_cell.length_b   1.000
_cell.length_c   1.000
_cell.angle_alpha   90.00
_cell.angle_beta   90.00
_cell.angle_gamma   90.00
#
_symmetry.space_group_name_H-M   'P 1'
#
loop_
_entity.id
_entity.type
_entity.pdbx_description
1 polymer ?
#
loop_
_entity_poly.entity_id
_entity_poly.type
_entity_poly.pdbx_seq_one_letter_code
_entity_poly.pdbx_strand_id
1 'polypeptide(L)'
;MLPTVSLYRWNLVRTSPDCTYSVGEWDHGRLKWVDAMMKCDEHPAIEASKQHQDVQAFLSVTPFPCGHVKPQTWGYEVRWVDVRYRYRRQYPFVAVVLMDLNYAPLQSYVGWLSDERLEKRLRMNTY
;
A
#
# COMPACT_ATOMS: atom_id res chain seq x y z
N MET A 1 31.49 -7.43 7.59
CA MET A 1 30.46 -6.86 8.48
C MET A 1 29.64 -7.99 9.06
N LEU A 2 29.32 -7.95 10.35
CA LEU A 2 28.41 -8.90 11.00
C LEU A 2 27.05 -8.20 11.19
N PRO A 3 25.92 -8.80 10.79
CA PRO A 3 24.61 -8.21 10.97
C PRO A 3 24.20 -8.26 12.45
N THR A 4 23.99 -7.10 13.08
CA THR A 4 23.48 -7.02 14.46
C THR A 4 21.97 -6.86 14.41
N VAL A 5 21.24 -7.92 14.78
CA VAL A 5 19.78 -7.85 14.95
C VAL A 5 19.49 -7.26 16.33
N SER A 6 18.75 -6.15 16.39
CA SER A 6 18.33 -5.55 17.67
C SER A 6 16.95 -6.07 18.06
N LEU A 7 16.87 -6.83 19.15
CA LEU A 7 15.61 -7.36 19.70
C LEU A 7 14.78 -6.29 20.45
N TYR A 8 15.33 -5.10 20.64
CA TYR A 8 14.68 -4.00 21.37
C TYR A 8 13.94 -3.01 20.46
N ARG A 9 13.97 -3.24 19.15
CA ARG A 9 13.34 -2.41 18.13
C ARG A 9 12.20 -3.14 17.46
N TRP A 10 11.00 -2.60 17.60
CA TRP A 10 9.78 -3.17 17.02
C TRP A 10 8.99 -2.10 16.26
N ASN A 11 8.43 -2.49 15.12
CA ASN A 11 7.41 -1.70 14.44
C ASN A 11 6.05 -2.18 14.92
N LEU A 12 5.23 -1.25 15.40
CA LEU A 12 3.89 -1.50 15.89
C LEU A 12 2.88 -0.94 14.90
N VAL A 13 1.89 -1.74 14.56
CA VAL A 13 0.74 -1.32 13.74
C VAL A 13 -0.48 -1.40 14.64
N ARG A 14 -1.16 -0.27 14.83
CA ARG A 14 -2.45 -0.21 15.52
C ARG A 14 -3.54 -0.06 14.47
N THR A 15 -4.52 -0.96 14.54
CA THR A 15 -5.70 -0.92 13.68
C THR A 15 -6.86 -0.38 14.51
N SER A 16 -7.48 0.70 14.03
CA SER A 16 -8.73 1.23 14.60
C SER A 16 -9.94 0.63 13.87
N PRO A 17 -11.12 0.59 14.51
CA PRO A 17 -12.36 0.13 13.88
C PRO A 17 -12.72 0.91 12.61
N ASP A 18 -12.33 2.18 12.54
CA ASP A 18 -12.62 3.10 11.44
C ASP A 18 -11.66 2.96 10.24
N CYS A 19 -11.16 1.75 9.95
CA CYS A 19 -10.21 1.46 8.88
C CYS A 19 -8.96 2.38 8.88
N THR A 20 -8.57 2.84 10.07
CA THR A 20 -7.45 3.75 10.27
C THR A 20 -6.29 2.99 10.87
N TYR A 21 -5.12 3.10 10.25
CA TYR A 21 -3.89 2.48 10.70
C TYR A 21 -2.96 3.53 11.30
N SER A 22 -2.44 3.26 12.50
CA SER A 22 -1.37 4.05 13.10
C SER A 22 -0.10 3.21 13.16
N VAL A 23 1.02 3.79 12.72
CA VAL A 23 2.32 3.12 12.75
C VAL A 23 3.18 3.77 13.83
N GLY A 24 3.69 2.95 14.74
CA GLY A 24 4.58 3.33 15.82
C GLY A 24 5.88 2.53 15.81
N GLU A 25 6.90 3.09 16.42
CA GLU A 25 8.18 2.45 16.67
C GLU A 25 8.33 2.29 18.19
N TRP A 26 8.69 1.09 18.63
CA TRP A 26 9.08 0.81 20.00
C TRP A 26 10.59 0.59 20.04
N ASP A 27 11.30 1.48 20.73
CA ASP A 27 12.75 1.43 20.88
C ASP A 27 13.13 1.54 22.36
N HIS A 28 13.71 0.48 22.92
CA HIS A 28 14.23 0.43 24.29
C HIS A 28 13.22 0.96 25.35
N GLY A 29 11.96 0.52 25.28
CA GLY A 29 10.93 0.90 26.24
C GLY A 29 10.23 2.23 25.94
N ARG A 30 10.60 2.93 24.85
CA ARG A 30 9.95 4.15 24.41
C ARG A 30 9.09 3.88 23.19
N LEU A 31 7.80 4.14 23.32
CA LEU A 31 6.85 4.13 22.22
C LEU A 31 6.82 5.50 21.55
N LYS A 32 7.08 5.54 20.24
CA LYS A 32 6.93 6.74 19.42
C LYS A 32 5.94 6.45 18.29
N TRP A 33 4.81 7.15 18.27
CA TRP A 33 3.91 7.13 17.13
C TRP A 33 4.49 7.99 16.01
N VAL A 34 4.70 7.42 14.83
CA VAL A 34 5.39 8.09 13.71
C VAL A 34 4.42 8.50 12.61
N ASP A 35 3.35 7.75 12.41
CA ASP A 35 2.25 8.12 11.53
C ASP A 35 0.93 7.98 12.28
N ALA A 36 0.25 9.10 12.44
CA ALA A 36 -0.90 9.17 13.34
C ALA A 36 -2.09 8.41 12.76
N MET A 37 -2.42 8.54 11.47
CA MET A 37 -3.67 8.01 10.92
C MET A 37 -3.56 7.86 9.40
N MET A 38 -3.21 6.66 8.91
CA MET A 38 -3.42 6.31 7.49
C MET A 38 -4.84 5.77 7.36
N LYS A 39 -5.71 6.55 6.71
CA LYS A 39 -7.08 6.16 6.42
C LYS A 39 -7.12 5.47 5.06
N CYS A 40 -7.65 4.27 5.01
CA CYS A 40 -7.89 3.61 3.72
C CYS A 40 -9.18 4.13 3.11
N ASP A 41 -9.19 4.23 1.79
CA ASP A 41 -10.36 4.64 1.06
C ASP A 41 -11.36 3.48 0.96
N GLU A 42 -12.64 3.82 0.93
CA GLU A 42 -13.73 2.88 0.62
C GLU A 42 -14.38 3.35 -0.69
N HIS A 43 -14.21 2.58 -1.76
CA HIS A 43 -14.72 2.94 -3.09
C HIS A 43 -15.05 1.67 -3.89
N PRO A 44 -16.09 1.67 -4.75
CA PRO A 44 -16.44 0.50 -5.58
C PRO A 44 -15.28 -0.04 -6.43
N ALA A 45 -14.40 0.85 -6.91
CA ALA A 45 -13.19 0.47 -7.64
C ALA A 45 -12.24 -0.41 -6.81
N ILE A 46 -12.19 -0.21 -5.48
CA ILE A 46 -11.37 -1.05 -4.59
C ILE A 46 -11.91 -2.48 -4.58
N GLU A 47 -13.22 -2.63 -4.41
CA GLU A 47 -13.86 -3.95 -4.43
C GLU A 47 -13.69 -4.65 -5.78
N ALA A 48 -13.83 -3.92 -6.89
CA ALA A 48 -13.54 -4.44 -8.23
C ALA A 48 -12.08 -4.89 -8.37
N SER A 49 -11.13 -4.10 -7.86
CA SER A 49 -9.70 -4.43 -7.93
C SER A 49 -9.34 -5.71 -7.16
N LYS A 50 -10.06 -6.06 -6.08
CA LYS A 50 -9.82 -7.30 -5.30
C LYS A 50 -10.05 -8.57 -6.11
N GLN A 51 -10.79 -8.50 -7.21
CA GLN A 51 -11.03 -9.64 -8.09
C GLN A 51 -9.84 -9.91 -9.02
N HIS A 52 -8.93 -8.94 -9.19
CA HIS A 52 -7.77 -9.08 -10.06
C HIS A 52 -6.68 -9.96 -9.42
N GLN A 53 -6.08 -10.87 -10.20
CA GLN A 53 -5.08 -11.83 -9.74
C GLN A 53 -3.89 -11.19 -9.00
N ASP A 54 -3.31 -10.12 -9.54
CA ASP A 54 -2.19 -9.39 -8.91
C ASP A 54 -2.55 -8.83 -7.51
N VAL A 55 -3.77 -8.33 -7.36
CA VAL A 55 -4.26 -7.81 -6.07
C VAL A 55 -4.53 -8.97 -5.13
N GLN A 56 -5.12 -10.07 -5.60
CA GLN A 56 -5.31 -11.28 -4.80
C GLN A 56 -3.97 -11.83 -4.29
N ALA A 57 -2.95 -11.86 -5.16
CA ALA A 57 -1.60 -12.26 -4.77
C ALA A 57 -1.06 -11.33 -3.67
N PHE A 58 -1.22 -10.01 -3.82
CA PHE A 58 -0.83 -9.04 -2.79
C PHE A 58 -1.59 -9.22 -1.46
N LEU A 59 -2.91 -9.39 -1.52
CA LEU A 59 -3.76 -9.59 -0.33
C LEU A 59 -3.43 -10.91 0.39
N SER A 60 -3.01 -11.94 -0.33
CA SER A 60 -2.64 -13.23 0.27
C SER A 60 -1.37 -13.15 1.14
N VAL A 61 -0.47 -12.21 0.84
CA VAL A 61 0.80 -12.04 1.57
C VAL A 61 0.77 -10.88 2.58
N THR A 62 -0.27 -10.04 2.51
CA THR A 62 -0.39 -8.80 3.26
C THR A 62 -1.52 -8.90 4.28
N PRO A 63 -1.23 -9.01 5.60
CA PRO A 63 -2.24 -9.04 6.64
C PRO A 63 -2.87 -7.65 6.91
N PHE A 64 -2.22 -6.57 6.49
CA PHE A 64 -2.70 -5.20 6.69
C PHE A 64 -2.71 -4.39 5.38
N PRO A 65 -3.60 -4.74 4.43
CA PRO A 65 -3.69 -4.05 3.16
C PRO A 65 -4.47 -2.75 3.31
N CYS A 66 -3.98 -1.68 2.71
CA CYS A 66 -4.67 -0.40 2.65
C CYS A 66 -4.82 0.06 1.19
N GLY A 67 -6.07 0.15 0.73
CA GLY A 67 -6.41 0.61 -0.60
C GLY A 67 -6.61 2.12 -0.64
N HIS A 68 -6.09 2.76 -1.68
CA HIS A 68 -6.31 4.17 -2.01
C HIS A 68 -6.79 4.28 -3.44
N VAL A 69 -7.76 5.16 -3.69
CA VAL A 69 -8.27 5.41 -5.04
C VAL A 69 -7.89 6.79 -5.49
N LYS A 70 -7.25 6.85 -6.66
CA LYS A 70 -6.98 8.10 -7.36
C LYS A 70 -7.85 8.16 -8.62
N PRO A 71 -8.92 8.97 -8.63
CA PRO A 71 -9.70 9.18 -9.85
C PRO A 71 -8.85 9.92 -10.88
N GLN A 72 -8.95 9.48 -12.13
CA GLN A 72 -8.27 10.07 -13.29
C GLN A 72 -9.31 10.41 -14.37
N THR A 73 -8.94 11.23 -15.35
CA THR A 73 -9.87 11.61 -16.44
C THR A 73 -10.32 10.44 -17.31
N TRP A 74 -9.50 9.40 -17.40
CA TRP A 74 -9.73 8.20 -18.21
C TRP A 74 -10.23 6.99 -17.41
N GLY A 75 -10.32 7.08 -16.07
CA GLY A 75 -10.68 5.94 -15.23
C GLY A 75 -10.25 6.07 -13.76
N TYR A 76 -9.90 4.95 -13.14
CA TYR A 76 -9.53 4.85 -11.73
C TYR A 76 -8.17 4.17 -11.55
N GLU A 77 -7.26 4.79 -10.79
CA GLU A 77 -6.04 4.16 -10.31
C GLU A 77 -6.28 3.70 -8.87
N VAL A 78 -6.32 2.38 -8.64
CA VAL A 78 -6.41 1.80 -7.31
C VAL A 78 -5.05 1.30 -6.87
N ARG A 79 -4.57 1.83 -5.75
CA ARG A 79 -3.26 1.52 -5.15
C ARG A 79 -3.44 0.86 -3.81
N TRP A 80 -2.95 -0.37 -3.70
CA TRP A 80 -2.83 -1.14 -2.47
C TRP A 80 -1.41 -1.01 -1.92
N VAL A 81 -1.33 -0.76 -0.61
CA VAL A 81 -0.06 -0.68 0.12
C VAL A 81 -0.14 -1.49 1.40
N ASP A 82 1.00 -2.03 1.84
CA ASP A 82 1.11 -2.73 3.13
C ASP A 82 1.73 -1.76 4.15
N VAL A 83 1.00 -1.47 5.22
CA VAL A 83 1.41 -0.54 6.28
C VAL A 83 2.68 -0.99 7.02
N ARG A 84 3.01 -2.28 7.00
CA ARG A 84 4.20 -2.83 7.68
C ARG A 84 5.50 -2.31 7.08
N TYR A 85 5.55 -2.13 5.76
CA TYR A 85 6.79 -1.89 5.04
C TYR A 85 7.16 -0.41 4.91
N ARG A 86 6.78 0.41 5.90
CA ARG A 86 7.08 1.83 5.88
C ARG A 86 8.60 2.08 5.89
N TYR A 87 9.11 2.69 4.82
CA TYR A 87 10.50 3.08 4.72
C TYR A 87 10.61 4.54 4.25
N ARG A 88 11.24 5.41 5.04
CA ARG A 88 11.43 6.84 4.71
C ARG A 88 10.15 7.55 4.22
N ARG A 89 9.00 7.27 4.85
CA ARG A 89 7.66 7.79 4.50
C ARG A 89 7.06 7.24 3.19
N GLN A 90 7.65 6.21 2.61
CA GLN A 90 7.12 5.51 1.43
C GLN A 90 6.73 4.08 1.81
N TYR A 91 5.74 3.54 1.10
CA TYR A 91 5.35 2.14 1.17
C TYR A 91 5.82 1.46 -0.11
N PRO A 92 6.98 0.78 -0.10
CA PRO A 92 7.61 0.27 -1.30
C PRO A 92 6.92 -0.98 -1.82
N PHE A 93 6.22 -1.74 -0.98
CA PHE A 93 5.48 -2.92 -1.41
C PHE A 93 4.05 -2.53 -1.77
N VAL A 94 3.76 -2.57 -3.07
CA VAL A 94 2.52 -2.02 -3.63
C VAL A 94 1.91 -2.97 -4.65
N ALA A 95 0.58 -2.92 -4.76
CA ALA A 95 -0.14 -3.43 -5.92
C ALA A 95 -1.01 -2.31 -6.50
N VAL A 96 -0.91 -2.06 -7.80
CA VAL A 96 -1.65 -1.02 -8.50
C VAL A 96 -2.48 -1.67 -9.59
N VAL A 97 -3.73 -1.26 -9.70
CA VAL A 97 -4.62 -1.62 -10.80
C VAL A 97 -5.19 -0.34 -11.39
N LEU A 98 -4.96 -0.16 -12.67
CA LEU A 98 -5.60 0.85 -13.50
C LEU A 98 -6.88 0.25 -14.06
N MET A 99 -8.00 0.95 -13.87
CA MET A 99 -9.31 0.56 -14.37
C MET A 99 -9.88 1.67 -15.23
N ASP A 100 -10.74 1.31 -16.18
CA ASP A 100 -11.56 2.26 -16.92
C ASP A 100 -12.72 2.79 -16.04
N LEU A 101 -13.57 3.65 -16.63
CA LEU A 101 -14.76 4.19 -15.95
C LEU A 101 -15.83 3.12 -15.63
N ASN A 102 -15.76 1.95 -16.27
CA ASN A 102 -16.66 0.81 -16.03
C ASN A 102 -16.08 -0.20 -15.03
N TYR A 103 -14.96 0.13 -14.37
CA TYR A 103 -14.22 -0.75 -13.46
C TYR A 103 -13.60 -2.00 -14.12
N ALA A 104 -13.44 -1.99 -15.44
CA ALA A 104 -12.68 -3.03 -16.14
C ALA A 104 -11.17 -2.80 -15.95
N PRO A 105 -10.40 -3.81 -15.51
CA PRO A 105 -8.96 -3.66 -15.32
C PRO A 105 -8.26 -3.51 -16.67
N LEU A 106 -7.53 -2.40 -16.83
CA LEU A 106 -6.72 -2.11 -18.01
C LEU A 106 -5.29 -2.61 -17.83
N GLN A 107 -4.71 -2.33 -16.66
CA GLN A 107 -3.33 -2.68 -16.36
C GLN A 107 -3.14 -2.90 -14.87
N SER A 108 -2.23 -3.79 -14.52
CA SER A 108 -1.91 -4.12 -13.14
C SER A 108 -0.39 -4.19 -12.94
N TYR A 109 0.03 -3.95 -11.71
CA TYR A 109 1.40 -4.08 -11.28
C TYR A 109 1.45 -4.49 -9.81
N VAL A 110 2.20 -5.52 -9.47
CA VAL A 110 2.50 -5.90 -8.08
C VAL A 110 4.00 -6.02 -7.87
N GLY A 111 4.51 -5.46 -6.77
CA GLY A 111 5.89 -5.66 -6.35
C GLY A 111 6.48 -4.52 -5.53
N TRP A 112 7.82 -4.50 -5.49
CA TRP A 112 8.60 -3.57 -4.68
C TRP A 112 9.13 -2.42 -5.53
N LEU A 113 8.54 -1.23 -5.44
CA LEU A 113 9.05 -0.01 -6.07
C LEU A 113 8.79 1.23 -5.23
N SER A 114 9.67 2.22 -5.41
CA SER A 114 9.38 3.59 -4.98
C SER A 114 8.32 4.22 -5.87
N ASP A 115 7.60 5.20 -5.33
CA ASP A 115 6.55 5.93 -6.05
C ASP A 115 7.04 6.49 -7.40
N GLU A 116 8.23 7.10 -7.44
CA GLU A 116 8.79 7.68 -8.68
C GLU A 116 8.98 6.64 -9.78
N ARG A 117 9.39 5.42 -9.42
CA ARG A 117 9.63 4.36 -10.40
C ARG A 117 8.32 3.69 -10.81
N LEU A 118 7.36 3.59 -9.89
CA LEU A 118 6.00 3.15 -10.17
C LEU A 118 5.35 4.07 -11.20
N GLU A 119 5.39 5.39 -10.99
CA GLU A 119 4.84 6.37 -11.93
C GLU A 119 5.47 6.27 -13.33
N LYS A 120 6.80 6.11 -13.40
CA LYS A 120 7.50 5.91 -14.68
C LYS A 120 7.03 4.65 -15.41
N ARG A 121 6.83 3.54 -14.68
CA ARG A 121 6.33 2.29 -15.28
C ARG A 121 4.89 2.40 -15.76
N LEU A 122 4.04 3.02 -14.96
CA LEU A 122 2.63 3.21 -15.32
C LEU A 122 2.51 4.09 -16.57
N ARG A 123 3.27 5.19 -16.65
CA ARG A 123 3.28 6.09 -17.82
C ARG A 123 3.87 5.45 -19.08
N MET A 124 4.89 4.61 -18.96
CA MET A 124 5.52 3.96 -20.12
C MET A 124 4.58 3.02 -20.87
N ASN A 125 3.58 2.44 -20.20
CA ASN A 125 2.60 1.56 -20.82
C ASN A 125 1.34 2.29 -21.33
N THR A 126 1.22 3.61 -21.12
CA THR A 126 0.06 4.40 -21.58
C THR A 126 0.26 5.04 -22.96
N TYR A 127 1.33 4.68 -23.69
CA TYR A 127 1.63 5.17 -25.04
C TYR A 127 1.49 4.09 -26.11
#